data_AF-A0A1H7YMP2-F1
#
_entry.id   AF-A0A1H7YMP2-F1
#
_cell.length_a   1.000
_cell.length_b   1.000
_cell.length_c   1.000
_cell.angle_alpha   90.00
_cell.angle_beta   90.00
_cell.angle_gamma   90.00
#
_symmetry.space_group_name_H-M   'P 1'
#
loop_
_entity.id
_entity.type
_entity.pdbx_description
1 polymer ?
#
loop_
_entity_poly.entity_id
_entity_poly.type
_entity_poly.pdbx_seq_one_letter_code
_entity_poly.pdbx_strand_id
1 'polypeptide(L)'
;MTNRTTCETGYGTTSFRATASDRTVVPWLNGQGTTQVVAETGDWRVSIADEPLESTFSVIAGYDRLIIPIGSVALELTGPPLSATGGGVDADTVVRHVIEPLQTFAFPGGVGADIAGIVPHAGPQRHDQAGCG
;
A
#
# COMPACT_ATOMS: atom_id res chain seq x y z
N MET A 1 4.90 -13.75 -24.07
CA MET A 1 3.75 -14.56 -24.57
C MET A 1 4.21 -16.01 -24.54
N THR A 2 3.65 -16.97 -23.81
CA THR A 2 2.36 -17.07 -23.09
C THR A 2 2.54 -18.23 -22.11
N ASN A 3 2.18 -18.09 -20.83
CA ASN A 3 1.99 -19.25 -19.96
C ASN A 3 0.93 -18.99 -18.89
N ARG A 4 -0.31 -18.71 -19.32
CA ARG A 4 -1.48 -18.75 -18.43
C ARG A 4 -1.98 -20.18 -18.36
N THR A 5 -1.52 -20.96 -17.38
CA THR A 5 -2.13 -22.27 -17.10
C THR A 5 -3.52 -22.03 -16.52
N THR A 6 -4.53 -22.28 -17.34
CA THR A 6 -5.94 -22.23 -16.93
C THR A 6 -6.28 -23.52 -16.23
N CYS A 7 -6.67 -23.44 -14.96
CA CYS A 7 -7.34 -24.55 -14.28
C CYS A 7 -8.81 -24.16 -14.14
N GLU A 8 -9.75 -24.97 -14.65
CA GLU A 8 -11.17 -24.73 -14.41
C GLU A 8 -11.48 -25.05 -12.94
N THR A 9 -11.89 -24.04 -12.18
CA THR A 9 -12.57 -24.26 -10.90
C THR A 9 -14.07 -24.31 -11.18
N GLY A 10 -14.77 -25.31 -10.64
CA GLY A 10 -16.12 -25.78 -11.03
C GLY A 10 -17.31 -24.82 -10.89
N TYR A 11 -17.09 -23.51 -10.97
CA TYR A 11 -18.08 -22.44 -11.00
C TYR A 11 -17.75 -21.45 -12.13
N GLY A 12 -17.62 -21.92 -13.37
CA GLY A 12 -17.55 -21.06 -14.58
C GLY A 12 -16.46 -19.98 -14.60
N THR A 13 -15.50 -20.03 -13.67
CA THR A 13 -14.47 -19.02 -13.50
C THR A 13 -13.14 -19.67 -13.81
N THR A 14 -12.51 -19.17 -14.87
CA THR A 14 -11.14 -19.52 -15.28
C THR A 14 -10.19 -19.13 -14.15
N SER A 15 -9.70 -20.11 -13.39
CA SER A 15 -8.63 -19.83 -12.43
C SER A 15 -7.29 -19.79 -13.18
N PHE A 16 -6.44 -18.85 -12.78
CA PHE A 16 -5.09 -18.73 -13.33
C PHE A 16 -4.08 -18.60 -12.20
N ARG A 17 -2.87 -19.06 -12.46
CA ARG A 17 -1.73 -18.89 -11.56
C ARG A 17 -0.76 -17.89 -12.17
N ALA A 18 -0.36 -16.87 -11.40
CA ALA A 18 0.69 -15.92 -11.76
C ALA A 18 1.92 -16.13 -10.86
N THR A 19 3.04 -16.53 -11.44
CA THR A 19 4.33 -16.67 -10.76
C THR A 19 5.14 -15.39 -10.84
N ALA A 20 6.24 -15.29 -10.08
CA ALA A 20 7.11 -14.11 -10.15
C ALA A 20 7.68 -13.86 -11.55
N SER A 21 8.04 -14.94 -12.27
CA SER A 21 8.56 -14.86 -13.64
C SER A 21 7.54 -14.39 -14.68
N ASP A 22 6.24 -14.41 -14.36
CA ASP A 22 5.19 -13.96 -15.28
C ASP A 22 4.96 -12.44 -15.21
N ARG A 23 5.58 -11.74 -14.24
CA ARG A 23 5.29 -10.34 -13.94
C ARG A 23 6.25 -9.42 -14.68
N THR A 24 5.71 -8.37 -15.28
CA THR A 24 6.52 -7.28 -15.82
C THR A 24 6.84 -6.28 -14.71
N VAL A 25 8.12 -5.98 -14.52
CA VAL A 25 8.59 -4.90 -13.65
C VAL A 25 8.49 -3.58 -14.42
N VAL A 26 7.72 -2.64 -13.88
CA VAL A 26 7.55 -1.30 -14.45
C VAL A 26 8.19 -0.27 -13.51
N PRO A 27 9.28 0.40 -13.91
CA PRO A 27 9.85 1.50 -13.15
C PRO A 27 8.86 2.67 -13.06
N TRP A 28 8.84 3.36 -11.92
CA TRP A 28 8.04 4.58 -11.80
C TRP A 28 8.66 5.74 -12.54
N LEU A 29 7.80 6.70 -12.94
CA LEU A 29 8.24 7.91 -13.62
C LEU A 29 9.20 8.76 -12.77
N ASN A 30 9.02 8.75 -11.44
CA ASN A 30 9.92 9.45 -10.52
C ASN A 30 11.27 8.74 -10.31
N GLY A 31 11.44 7.53 -10.86
CA GLY A 31 12.68 6.74 -10.78
C GLY A 31 12.98 6.13 -9.41
N GLN A 32 12.08 6.23 -8.43
CA GLN A 32 12.39 5.82 -7.05
C GLN A 32 11.98 4.39 -6.70
N GLY A 33 11.10 3.78 -7.49
CA GLY A 33 10.63 2.43 -7.22
C GLY A 33 10.11 1.73 -8.46
N THR A 34 9.55 0.54 -8.24
CA THR A 34 8.98 -0.26 -9.33
C THR A 34 7.64 -0.86 -8.93
N THR A 35 6.82 -1.19 -9.92
CA THR A 35 5.62 -2.00 -9.71
C THR A 35 5.63 -3.22 -10.61
N GLN A 36 5.31 -4.37 -10.01
CA GLN A 36 5.10 -5.64 -10.67
C GLN A 36 3.60 -5.98 -10.63
N VAL A 37 2.94 -5.99 -11.80
CA VAL A 37 1.51 -6.35 -11.86
C VAL A 37 1.36 -7.87 -11.75
N VAL A 38 0.55 -8.32 -10.79
CA VAL A 38 0.24 -9.75 -10.58
C VAL A 38 -0.98 -10.13 -11.40
N ALA A 39 -2.01 -9.28 -11.37
CA ALA A 39 -3.26 -9.45 -12.11
C ALA A 39 -4.00 -8.12 -12.21
N GLU A 40 -4.76 -7.92 -13.28
CA GLU A 40 -5.60 -6.73 -13.45
C GLU A 40 -6.81 -7.03 -14.35
N THR A 41 -7.85 -6.23 -14.15
CA THR A 41 -9.05 -6.11 -14.98
C THR A 41 -9.36 -4.64 -15.22
N GLY A 42 -10.50 -4.32 -15.83
CA GLY A 42 -10.98 -2.94 -15.91
C GLY A 42 -11.36 -2.33 -14.55
N ASP A 43 -11.61 -3.17 -13.53
CA ASP A 43 -12.22 -2.75 -12.26
C ASP A 43 -11.27 -2.88 -11.06
N TRP A 44 -10.25 -3.74 -11.15
CA TRP A 44 -9.30 -3.97 -10.06
C TRP A 44 -7.91 -4.35 -10.58
N ARG A 45 -6.89 -4.06 -9.76
CA ARG A 45 -5.51 -4.42 -10.02
C ARG A 45 -4.84 -4.88 -8.72
N VAL A 46 -4.09 -5.97 -8.81
CA VAL A 46 -3.20 -6.45 -7.76
C VAL A 46 -1.77 -6.35 -8.25
N SER A 47 -0.92 -5.69 -7.46
CA SER A 47 0.49 -5.51 -7.79
C SER A 47 1.37 -5.53 -6.56
N ILE A 48 2.65 -5.80 -6.78
CA ILE A 48 3.71 -5.67 -5.77
C ILE A 48 4.50 -4.42 -6.12
N ALA A 49 4.73 -3.56 -5.14
CA ALA A 49 5.53 -2.36 -5.27
C ALA A 49 6.83 -2.55 -4.50
N ASP A 50 7.96 -2.28 -5.17
CA ASP A 50 9.25 -2.11 -4.51
C ASP A 50 9.39 -0.62 -4.21
N GLU A 51 9.08 -0.26 -2.97
CA GLU A 51 9.08 1.12 -2.48
C GLU A 51 10.45 1.53 -1.92
N PRO A 52 10.94 2.73 -2.25
CA PRO A 52 12.10 3.34 -1.58
C PRO A 52 11.73 3.74 -0.14
N LEU A 53 12.71 4.26 0.61
CA LEU A 53 12.50 4.75 1.97
C LEU A 53 11.51 5.93 2.04
N GLU A 54 11.45 6.75 0.98
CA GLU A 54 10.56 7.91 0.88
C GLU A 54 10.02 8.00 -0.55
N SER A 55 8.69 8.11 -0.71
CA SER A 55 8.06 8.34 -2.01
C SER A 55 6.65 8.89 -1.88
N THR A 56 6.11 9.42 -2.98
CA THR A 56 4.72 9.87 -3.07
C THR A 56 3.92 8.87 -3.90
N PHE A 57 2.81 8.38 -3.34
CA PHE A 57 1.89 7.59 -4.15
C PHE A 57 1.19 8.46 -5.19
N SER A 58 1.04 7.92 -6.40
CA SER A 58 0.14 8.49 -7.39
C SER A 58 -1.31 8.44 -6.90
N VAL A 59 -2.06 9.51 -7.19
CA VAL A 59 -3.52 9.58 -6.97
C VAL A 59 -4.21 8.76 -8.06
N ILE A 60 -5.11 7.87 -7.65
CA ILE A 60 -5.94 7.02 -8.51
C ILE A 60 -7.40 7.25 -8.12
N ALA A 61 -8.00 8.32 -8.66
CA ALA A 61 -9.36 8.71 -8.34
C ALA A 61 -10.38 7.63 -8.76
N GLY A 62 -11.41 7.44 -7.93
CA GLY A 62 -12.49 6.47 -8.19
C GLY A 62 -12.20 5.04 -7.72
N TYR A 63 -11.05 4.79 -7.10
CA TYR A 63 -10.68 3.47 -6.56
C TYR A 63 -10.34 3.56 -5.07
N ASP A 64 -10.67 2.51 -4.34
CA ASP A 64 -10.10 2.26 -3.01
C ASP A 64 -8.76 1.52 -3.16
N ARG A 65 -7.84 1.80 -2.24
CA ARG A 65 -6.52 1.17 -2.20
C ARG A 65 -6.38 0.38 -0.92
N LEU A 66 -5.87 -0.83 -1.05
CA LEU A 66 -5.42 -1.65 0.05
C LEU A 66 -3.94 -1.90 -0.13
N ILE A 67 -3.17 -1.71 0.93
CA ILE A 67 -1.75 -2.02 0.95
C ILE A 67 -1.43 -2.96 2.12
N ILE A 68 -0.43 -3.81 1.90
CA ILE A 68 0.10 -4.74 2.88
C ILE A 68 1.62 -4.67 2.75
N PRO A 69 2.35 -4.12 3.75
CA PRO A 69 3.80 -4.22 3.77
C PRO A 69 4.20 -5.69 3.89
N ILE A 70 4.85 -6.24 2.86
CA ILE A 70 5.30 -7.65 2.85
C ILE A 70 6.77 -7.81 3.28
N GLY A 71 7.49 -6.70 3.46
CA GLY A 71 8.86 -6.68 3.96
C GLY A 71 8.94 -6.90 5.47
N SER A 72 10.14 -6.77 6.04
CA SER A 72 10.39 -6.99 7.47
C SER A 72 10.26 -5.75 8.35
N VAL A 73 9.77 -4.64 7.80
CA VAL A 73 9.77 -3.32 8.45
C VAL A 73 8.45 -2.61 8.25
N ALA A 74 8.07 -1.78 9.22
CA ALA A 74 6.83 -1.02 9.17
C ALA A 74 6.90 0.10 8.13
N LEU A 75 5.78 0.33 7.46
CA LEU A 75 5.59 1.42 6.52
C LEU A 75 4.95 2.61 7.23
N GLU A 76 5.52 3.79 7.07
CA GLU A 76 4.91 5.03 7.51
C GLU A 76 4.23 5.75 6.35
N LEU A 77 2.93 5.97 6.47
CA LEU A 77 2.17 6.85 5.59
C LEU A 77 1.86 8.16 6.27
N THR A 78 2.03 9.24 5.53
CA THR A 78 1.58 10.58 5.89
C THR A 78 0.65 11.11 4.82
N GLY A 79 -0.39 11.82 5.23
CA GLY A 79 -1.35 12.39 4.30
C GLY A 79 -2.47 13.11 5.03
N PRO A 80 -3.44 13.67 4.30
CA PRO A 80 -4.61 14.26 4.92
C PRO A 80 -5.49 13.17 5.59
N PRO A 81 -6.42 13.55 6.47
CA PRO A 81 -7.26 12.59 7.16
C PRO A 81 -8.10 11.75 6.18
N LEU A 82 -8.05 10.42 6.33
CA LEU A 82 -8.74 9.48 5.44
C LEU A 82 -10.28 9.53 5.53
N SER A 83 -10.79 10.10 6.61
CA SER A 83 -12.22 10.30 6.89
C SER A 83 -12.76 11.65 6.44
N ALA A 84 -12.02 12.39 5.59
CA ALA A 84 -12.49 13.66 5.02
C ALA A 84 -13.59 13.46 3.94
N THR A 85 -14.66 12.74 4.29
CA THR A 85 -15.92 12.74 3.56
C THR A 85 -16.68 14.03 3.89
N GLY A 86 -16.21 15.14 3.32
CA GLY A 86 -16.94 16.40 3.29
C GLY A 86 -16.97 17.20 4.60
N GLY A 87 -16.27 18.33 4.60
CA GLY A 87 -16.49 19.41 5.57
C GLY A 87 -15.42 19.53 6.65
N GLY A 88 -14.52 20.50 6.48
CA GLY A 88 -13.95 21.26 7.60
C GLY A 88 -12.78 20.65 8.37
N VAL A 89 -12.00 19.74 7.78
CA VAL A 89 -10.61 19.54 8.24
C VAL A 89 -9.73 20.53 7.50
N ASP A 90 -8.94 21.30 8.26
CA ASP A 90 -7.98 22.24 7.72
C ASP A 90 -7.05 21.49 6.76
N ALA A 91 -6.84 22.02 5.56
CA ALA A 91 -6.06 21.36 4.51
C ALA A 91 -4.61 21.09 4.93
N ASP A 92 -4.17 21.72 6.02
CA ASP A 92 -2.85 21.58 6.62
C ASP A 92 -2.74 20.46 7.67
N THR A 93 -3.83 19.75 7.98
CA THR A 93 -3.77 18.64 8.94
C THR A 93 -3.16 17.40 8.30
N VAL A 94 -1.93 17.07 8.64
CA VAL A 94 -1.26 15.83 8.23
C VAL A 94 -1.39 14.78 9.33
N VAL A 95 -1.91 13.60 8.97
CA VAL A 95 -2.01 12.43 9.84
C VAL A 95 -0.93 11.43 9.47
N ARG A 96 -0.35 10.80 10.48
CA ARG A 96 0.65 9.73 10.35
C ARG A 96 0.05 8.37 10.70
N HIS A 97 0.27 7.40 9.83
CA HIS A 97 -0.14 6.01 10.01
C HIS A 97 1.09 5.10 9.92
N VAL A 98 1.33 4.30 10.96
CA VAL A 98 2.35 3.24 10.94
C VAL A 98 1.64 1.92 10.69
N ILE A 99 2.09 1.19 9.67
CA ILE A 99 1.50 -0.07 9.23
C ILE A 99 2.56 -1.15 9.39
N GLU A 100 2.32 -2.08 10.31
CA GLU A 100 3.26 -3.16 10.59
C GLU A 100 3.31 -4.17 9.42
N PRO A 101 4.40 -4.95 9.31
CA PRO A 101 4.47 -6.06 8.37
C PRO A 101 3.23 -6.96 8.42
N LEU A 102 2.70 -7.30 7.25
CA LEU A 102 1.51 -8.13 7.03
C LEU A 102 0.20 -7.53 7.56
N GLN A 103 0.22 -6.30 8.08
CA GLN A 103 -0.99 -5.56 8.41
C GLN A 103 -1.60 -4.96 7.14
N THR A 104 -2.90 -5.13 6.97
CA THR A 104 -3.63 -4.49 5.86
C THR A 104 -4.06 -3.08 6.27
N PHE A 105 -3.87 -2.13 5.36
CA PHE A 105 -4.35 -0.76 5.50
C PHE A 105 -5.13 -0.35 4.26
N ALA A 106 -6.31 0.23 4.47
CA ALA A 106 -7.21 0.67 3.41
C ALA A 106 -7.36 2.18 3.41
N PHE A 107 -7.34 2.81 2.24
CA PHE A 107 -7.52 4.24 2.06
C PHE A 107 -8.06 4.58 0.66
N PRO A 108 -8.77 5.70 0.49
CA PRO A 108 -9.25 6.11 -0.84
C PRO A 108 -8.07 6.49 -1.75
N GLY A 109 -8.04 5.96 -2.98
CA GLY A 109 -7.00 6.26 -3.96
C GLY A 109 -7.06 7.69 -4.51
N GLY A 110 -8.20 8.38 -4.35
CA GLY A 110 -8.38 9.79 -4.72
C GLY A 110 -7.66 10.78 -3.78
N VAL A 111 -7.10 10.30 -2.68
CA VAL A 111 -6.39 11.10 -1.69
C VAL A 111 -4.89 10.87 -1.83
N GLY A 112 -4.10 11.95 -1.89
CA GLY A 112 -2.64 11.85 -1.90
C GLY A 112 -2.12 11.29 -0.59
N ALA A 113 -1.23 10.31 -0.65
CA ALA A 113 -0.55 9.74 0.50
C ALA A 113 0.94 9.61 0.19
N ASP A 114 1.77 10.09 1.11
CA ASP A 114 3.22 10.01 1.01
C ASP A 114 3.72 8.92 1.95
N ILE A 115 4.69 8.15 1.47
CA ILE A 115 5.53 7.31 2.31
C ILE A 115 6.59 8.24 2.92
N ALA A 116 6.50 8.45 4.23
CA ALA A 116 7.42 9.33 4.95
C ALA A 116 8.66 8.59 5.49
N GLY A 117 8.67 7.25 5.46
CA GLY A 117 9.77 6.48 5.99
C GLY A 117 9.48 5.00 6.23
N ILE A 118 10.56 4.27 6.52
CA ILE A 118 10.50 2.98 7.22
C ILE A 118 10.71 3.26 8.71
N VAL A 119 9.74 2.86 9.54
CA VAL A 119 9.88 3.00 11.00
C VAL A 119 10.61 1.75 11.51
N PRO A 120 11.83 1.87 12.08
CA PRO A 120 12.44 0.75 12.77
C PRO A 120 11.50 0.34 13.91
N HIS A 121 11.26 -0.97 14.02
CA HIS A 121 10.30 -1.57 14.94
C HIS A 121 10.41 -0.88 16.31
N ALA A 122 9.42 -0.06 16.67
CA ALA A 122 9.39 0.54 17.98
C ALA A 122 9.12 -0.61 18.96
N GLY A 123 10.17 -1.10 19.61
CA GLY A 123 9.99 -1.92 20.81
C GLY A 123 9.02 -1.20 21.76
N PRO A 124 8.31 -1.94 22.63
CA PRO A 124 7.25 -1.38 23.45
C PRO A 124 7.75 -0.13 24.17
N GLN A 125 7.19 1.02 23.81
CA GLN A 125 7.42 2.29 24.50
C GLN A 125 6.78 2.15 25.89
N ARG A 126 7.55 1.66 26.86
CA ARG A 126 7.19 1.81 28.28
C ARG A 126 7.21 3.30 28.58
N HIS A 127 6.02 3.91 28.60
CA HIS A 127 5.80 5.15 29.34
C HIS A 127 6.00 4.83 30.83
N ASP A 128 7.24 4.84 31.32
CA ASP A 128 7.48 5.04 32.74
C ASP A 128 7.24 6.53 33.04
N GLN A 129 5.96 6.90 33.16
CA GLN A 129 5.58 7.96 34.08
C GLN A 129 5.34 7.31 35.44
N ALA A 130 6.39 7.24 36.24
CA ALA A 130 6.28 7.12 37.69
C ALA A 130 7.02 8.29 38.32
N GLY A 131 6.41 9.47 38.26
CA GLY A 131 6.62 10.48 39.29
C GLY A 131 5.66 10.16 40.43
N CYS A 132 6.21 9.87 41.61
CA CYS A 132 5.53 9.93 42.91
C CYS A 132 6.58 9.83 44.04
N GLY A 133 6.63 10.85 44.90
CA GLY A 133 7.12 10.75 46.29
C GLY A 133 8.52 11.26 46.54
#